data_AF-A0A9D4S5V8-F1
#
_entry.id   AF-A0A9D4S5V8-F1
#
_cell.length_a   1.000
_cell.length_b   1.000
_cell.length_c   1.000
_cell.angle_alpha   90.00
_cell.angle_beta   90.00
_cell.angle_gamma   90.00
#
_symmetry.space_group_name_H-M   'P 1'
#
loop_
_entity.id
_entity.type
_entity.pdbx_description
1 polymer ?
#
loop_
_entity_poly.entity_id
_entity_poly.type
_entity_poly.pdbx_seq_one_letter_code
_entity_poly.pdbx_strand_id
1 'polypeptide(L)'
;MRLSYNFFSVLQDFLEVSTLNVRSYPCHKEDIISDPIAVTSDVIVLTETWLNNNNADFSAFTDTYYIDRADKRSEHGGFGDEVAILAKCTAFTTFTKISSYADHLLQTLTCELKTISDDTIYVIAVDNSSSADNTNEHLGTVLLTILKYCVSIDVS
;
A
#
# COMPACT_ATOMS: atom_id res chain seq x y z
N MET A 1 -16.46 -9.72 -0.56
CA MET A 1 -15.55 -8.68 -0.03
C MET A 1 -16.11 -7.31 -0.41
N ARG A 2 -16.08 -6.30 0.47
CA ARG A 2 -16.53 -4.94 0.14
C ARG A 2 -15.29 -4.08 -0.09
N LEU A 3 -14.96 -3.86 -1.36
CA LEU A 3 -13.83 -3.01 -1.75
C LEU A 3 -14.21 -1.54 -1.54
N SER A 4 -13.30 -0.79 -0.95
CA SER A 4 -13.44 0.66 -0.75
C SER A 4 -12.39 1.34 -1.58
N TYR A 5 -12.75 2.40 -2.30
CA TYR A 5 -11.84 3.12 -3.18
C TYR A 5 -11.82 4.59 -2.75
N ASN A 6 -10.63 5.11 -2.54
CA ASN A 6 -10.41 6.51 -2.20
C ASN A 6 -9.57 7.13 -3.32
N PHE A 7 -10.19 7.99 -4.14
CA PHE A 7 -9.50 8.69 -5.21
C PHE A 7 -8.91 10.00 -4.67
N PHE A 8 -7.61 10.20 -4.87
CA PHE A 8 -6.92 11.43 -4.48
C PHE A 8 -6.39 12.14 -5.73
N SER A 9 -6.76 13.40 -5.93
CA SER A 9 -6.15 14.26 -6.94
C SER A 9 -5.07 15.08 -6.25
N VAL A 10 -3.79 14.81 -6.58
CA VAL A 10 -2.64 15.49 -5.95
C VAL A 10 -1.77 16.26 -6.96
N LEU A 11 -1.96 16.09 -8.29
CA LEU A 11 -1.18 16.81 -9.32
C LEU A 11 -2.08 17.47 -10.38
N GLN A 12 -1.47 18.32 -11.22
CA GLN A 12 -2.07 18.77 -12.49
C GLN A 12 -2.34 17.61 -13.47
N ASP A 13 -1.74 16.44 -13.18
CA ASP A 13 -2.07 15.11 -13.72
C ASP A 13 -2.69 14.24 -12.61
N PHE A 14 -3.62 13.35 -12.92
CA PHE A 14 -4.28 12.55 -11.90
C PHE A 14 -3.39 11.35 -11.52
N LEU A 15 -2.99 11.24 -10.25
CA LEU A 15 -2.41 10.01 -9.69
C LEU A 15 -3.56 9.16 -9.15
N GLU A 16 -3.75 7.96 -9.71
CA GLU A 16 -4.79 7.05 -9.23
C GLU A 16 -4.26 6.17 -8.11
N VAL A 17 -4.84 6.32 -6.91
CA VAL A 17 -4.50 5.46 -5.77
C VAL A 17 -5.72 4.67 -5.33
N SER A 18 -5.55 3.37 -5.13
CA SER A 18 -6.55 2.51 -4.50
C SER A 18 -6.07 2.05 -3.13
N THR A 19 -7.01 1.95 -2.18
CA THR A 19 -6.73 1.55 -0.80
C THR A 19 -7.67 0.41 -0.42
N LEU A 20 -7.15 -0.81 -0.30
CA LEU A 20 -7.95 -2.02 -0.13
C LEU A 20 -7.63 -2.63 1.23
N ASN A 21 -8.65 -2.83 2.07
CA ASN A 21 -8.55 -3.74 3.20
C ASN A 21 -8.95 -5.13 2.69
N VAL A 22 -7.97 -6.02 2.54
CA VAL A 22 -8.13 -7.28 1.81
C VAL A 22 -8.52 -8.45 2.71
N ARG A 23 -8.36 -8.32 4.04
CA ARG A 23 -8.69 -9.36 5.03
C ARG A 23 -8.21 -10.76 4.61
N SER A 24 -6.92 -10.90 4.32
CA SER A 24 -6.25 -12.05 3.68
C SER A 24 -6.05 -11.90 2.16
N TYR A 25 -4.89 -11.39 1.77
CA TYR A 25 -4.45 -11.39 0.38
C TYR A 25 -4.43 -12.80 -0.24
N PRO A 26 -3.92 -13.87 0.42
CA PRO A 26 -3.94 -15.21 -0.17
C PRO A 26 -5.34 -15.70 -0.58
N CYS A 27 -6.38 -15.28 0.13
CA CYS A 27 -7.76 -15.64 -0.17
C CYS A 27 -8.39 -14.77 -1.27
N HIS A 28 -7.91 -13.54 -1.45
CA HIS A 28 -8.54 -12.50 -2.27
C HIS A 28 -7.70 -11.99 -3.44
N LYS A 29 -6.51 -12.56 -3.68
CA LYS A 29 -5.62 -12.08 -4.76
C LYS A 29 -6.28 -12.07 -6.14
N GLU A 30 -7.09 -13.08 -6.48
CA GLU A 30 -7.78 -13.15 -7.77
C GLU A 30 -8.86 -12.07 -7.90
N ASP A 31 -9.51 -11.70 -6.79
CA ASP A 31 -10.47 -10.59 -6.76
C ASP A 31 -9.77 -9.26 -7.06
N ILE A 32 -8.55 -9.06 -6.54
CA ILE A 32 -7.75 -7.84 -6.77
C ILE A 32 -7.23 -7.79 -8.21
N ILE A 33 -6.74 -8.92 -8.74
CA ILE A 33 -6.21 -9.02 -10.11
C ILE A 33 -7.31 -8.81 -11.16
N SER A 34 -8.55 -9.21 -10.85
CA SER A 34 -9.68 -9.05 -11.76
C SER A 34 -10.45 -7.74 -11.60
N ASP A 35 -10.18 -6.97 -10.54
CA ASP A 35 -10.82 -5.68 -10.30
C ASP A 35 -10.21 -4.59 -11.20
N PRO A 36 -11.00 -4.01 -12.14
CA PRO A 36 -10.51 -3.00 -13.05
C PRO A 36 -9.96 -1.76 -12.33
N ILE A 37 -10.53 -1.35 -11.19
CA ILE A 37 -10.08 -0.15 -10.47
C ILE A 37 -8.73 -0.41 -9.80
N ALA A 38 -8.55 -1.57 -9.18
CA ALA A 38 -7.29 -1.94 -8.57
C ALA A 38 -6.17 -2.01 -9.62
N VAL A 39 -6.39 -2.68 -10.75
CA VAL A 39 -5.35 -2.88 -11.77
C VAL A 39 -5.06 -1.65 -12.64
N THR A 40 -5.99 -0.67 -12.73
CA THR A 40 -5.71 0.59 -13.43
C THR A 40 -4.97 1.59 -12.55
N SER A 41 -5.09 1.49 -11.23
CA SER A 41 -4.42 2.38 -10.28
C SER A 41 -2.90 2.46 -10.51
N ASP A 42 -2.33 3.63 -10.24
CA ASP A 42 -0.88 3.85 -10.22
C ASP A 42 -0.28 3.33 -8.91
N VAL A 43 -1.00 3.48 -7.81
CA VAL A 43 -0.61 2.96 -6.49
C VAL A 43 -1.75 2.15 -5.90
N ILE A 44 -1.44 0.97 -5.37
CA ILE A 44 -2.36 0.13 -4.62
C ILE A 44 -1.80 -0.03 -3.21
N VAL A 45 -2.58 0.40 -2.22
CA VAL A 45 -2.28 0.16 -0.80
C VAL A 45 -3.16 -0.96 -0.30
N LEU A 46 -2.54 -2.03 0.20
CA LEU A 46 -3.24 -3.15 0.79
C LEU A 46 -3.08 -3.11 2.32
N THR A 47 -4.16 -3.35 3.04
CA THR A 47 -4.19 -3.51 4.50
C THR A 47 -4.83 -4.85 4.88
N GLU A 48 -4.57 -5.35 6.10
CA GLU A 48 -4.91 -6.71 6.54
C GLU A 48 -4.48 -7.80 5.53
N THR A 49 -3.25 -7.73 5.02
CA THR A 49 -2.80 -8.68 3.97
C THR A 49 -2.65 -10.11 4.48
N TRP A 50 -2.37 -10.29 5.77
CA TRP A 50 -2.17 -11.58 6.46
C TRP A 50 -1.10 -12.44 5.76
N LEU A 51 -0.10 -11.80 5.18
CA LEU A 51 1.04 -12.52 4.63
C LEU A 51 2.03 -12.87 5.75
N ASN A 52 2.92 -13.80 5.46
CA ASN A 52 4.08 -14.16 6.25
C ASN A 52 5.17 -14.63 5.28
N ASN A 53 6.38 -14.86 5.79
CA ASN A 53 7.51 -15.28 4.97
C ASN A 53 7.28 -16.57 4.16
N ASN A 54 6.29 -17.40 4.51
CA ASN A 54 5.99 -18.66 3.82
C ASN A 54 4.90 -18.53 2.74
N ASN A 55 4.12 -17.44 2.71
CA ASN A 55 3.03 -17.25 1.74
C ASN A 55 3.03 -15.87 1.07
N ALA A 56 4.15 -15.15 1.16
CA ALA A 56 4.45 -13.86 0.54
C ALA A 56 4.51 -13.90 -0.99
N ASP A 57 3.40 -14.20 -1.67
CA ASP A 57 3.38 -14.34 -3.12
C ASP A 57 2.66 -13.18 -3.81
N PHE A 58 3.45 -12.18 -4.23
CA PHE A 58 3.00 -11.11 -5.11
C PHE A 58 3.38 -11.33 -6.58
N SER A 59 3.75 -12.54 -6.99
CA SER A 59 4.26 -12.82 -8.35
C SER A 59 3.32 -12.36 -9.47
N ALA A 60 2.01 -12.35 -9.23
CA ALA A 60 1.02 -11.84 -10.19
C ALA A 60 1.17 -10.33 -10.50
N PHE A 61 1.85 -9.58 -9.64
CA PHE A 61 2.03 -8.12 -9.77
C PHE A 61 3.46 -7.71 -10.09
N THR A 62 4.47 -8.56 -9.90
CA THR A 62 5.90 -8.17 -9.95
C THR A 62 6.37 -7.68 -11.32
N ASP A 63 5.69 -8.05 -12.41
CA ASP A 63 6.04 -7.57 -13.75
C ASP A 63 5.50 -6.16 -14.03
N THR A 64 4.50 -5.71 -13.26
CA THR A 64 3.78 -4.44 -13.51
C THR A 64 3.94 -3.44 -12.38
N TYR A 65 4.27 -3.89 -11.16
CA TYR A 65 4.37 -3.07 -9.96
C TYR A 65 5.68 -3.31 -9.23
N TYR A 66 6.27 -2.23 -8.72
CA TYR A 66 7.17 -2.25 -7.57
C TYR A 66 6.37 -2.55 -6.31
N ILE A 67 6.91 -3.35 -5.39
CA ILE A 67 6.15 -3.86 -4.24
C ILE A 67 7.03 -3.83 -2.99
N ASP A 68 6.46 -3.34 -1.89
CA ASP A 68 7.03 -3.50 -0.56
C ASP A 68 5.92 -3.64 0.49
N ARG A 69 6.30 -4.09 1.68
CA ARG A 69 5.40 -4.51 2.75
C ARG A 69 6.02 -4.26 4.13
N ALA A 70 5.17 -4.08 5.12
CA ALA A 70 5.61 -4.05 6.51
C ALA A 70 5.30 -5.41 7.17
N ASP A 71 6.37 -6.09 7.58
CA ASP A 71 6.27 -7.42 8.18
C ASP A 71 6.29 -7.30 9.70
N LYS A 72 5.26 -7.81 10.38
CA LYS A 72 5.30 -8.09 11.82
C LYS A 72 6.16 -9.32 11.99
N ARG A 73 7.27 -9.16 12.70
CA ARG A 73 8.06 -10.29 13.19
C ARG A 73 7.24 -11.05 14.23
N SER A 74 6.36 -11.94 13.80
CA SER A 74 5.77 -12.89 14.73
C SER A 74 6.85 -13.95 15.03
N GLU A 75 7.45 -13.89 16.21
CA GLU A 75 8.34 -14.95 16.72
C GLU A 75 7.61 -16.30 16.88
N HIS A 76 6.29 -16.33 16.67
CA HIS A 76 5.38 -17.43 16.94
C HIS A 76 4.60 -17.94 15.71
N GLY A 77 5.03 -17.61 14.48
CA GLY A 77 4.47 -18.21 13.27
C GLY A 77 3.02 -17.81 12.94
N GLY A 78 2.51 -16.74 13.54
CA GLY A 78 1.23 -16.12 13.17
C GLY A 78 1.34 -15.28 11.89
N PHE A 79 0.23 -15.08 11.19
CA PHE A 79 0.12 -14.16 10.05
C PHE A 79 0.64 -12.77 10.46
N GLY A 80 1.60 -12.24 9.70
CA GLY A 80 2.50 -11.17 10.14
C GLY A 80 2.43 -9.89 9.31
N ASP A 81 1.98 -9.90 8.08
CA ASP A 81 2.10 -8.72 7.24
C ASP A 81 0.72 -8.07 7.12
N GLU A 82 0.60 -6.86 7.63
CA GLU A 82 -0.70 -6.17 7.70
C GLU A 82 -0.80 -5.09 6.64
N VAL A 83 0.31 -4.56 6.10
CA VAL A 83 0.28 -3.57 5.01
C VAL A 83 1.25 -3.85 3.86
N ALA A 84 0.83 -3.53 2.64
CA ALA A 84 1.67 -3.53 1.44
C ALA A 84 1.38 -2.30 0.56
N ILE A 85 2.40 -1.82 -0.15
CA ILE A 85 2.28 -0.80 -1.18
C ILE A 85 2.78 -1.39 -2.49
N LEU A 86 1.96 -1.29 -3.53
CA LEU A 86 2.30 -1.62 -4.91
C LEU A 86 2.29 -0.31 -5.72
N ALA A 87 3.33 -0.04 -6.51
CA ALA A 87 3.40 1.14 -7.36
C ALA A 87 3.75 0.76 -8.81
N LYS A 88 2.95 1.24 -9.77
CA LYS A 88 2.99 0.81 -11.17
C LYS A 88 4.28 1.27 -11.84
N CYS A 89 5.03 0.34 -12.44
CA CYS A 89 6.33 0.61 -13.06
C CYS A 89 6.24 1.61 -14.23
N THR A 90 5.07 1.80 -14.84
CA THR A 90 4.87 2.78 -15.93
C THR A 90 4.66 4.20 -15.42
N ALA A 91 4.25 4.39 -14.17
CA ALA A 91 4.02 5.70 -13.56
C ALA A 91 5.24 6.21 -12.79
N PHE A 92 6.13 5.30 -12.37
CA PHE A 92 7.26 5.60 -11.50
C PHE A 92 8.58 5.08 -12.06
N THR A 93 9.64 5.87 -11.87
CA THR A 93 11.02 5.51 -12.23
C THR A 93 11.76 4.85 -11.08
N THR A 94 11.38 5.17 -9.84
CA THR A 94 11.99 4.59 -8.64
C THR A 94 10.94 4.34 -7.56
N PHE A 95 11.20 3.32 -6.75
CA PHE A 95 10.44 2.94 -5.57
C PHE A 95 11.46 2.61 -4.48
N THR A 96 11.40 3.34 -3.36
CA THR A 96 12.33 3.16 -2.24
C THR A 96 11.57 3.06 -0.94
N LYS A 97 11.73 1.94 -0.22
CA LYS A 97 11.26 1.84 1.16
C LYS A 97 12.08 2.74 2.07
N ILE A 98 11.41 3.68 2.73
CA ILE A 98 12.03 4.60 3.69
C ILE A 98 11.99 4.02 5.09
N SER A 99 10.82 3.56 5.52
CA SER A 99 10.64 2.96 6.84
C SER A 99 9.46 2.00 6.87
N SER A 100 9.50 1.09 7.83
CA SER A 100 8.36 0.26 8.19
C SER A 100 8.33 0.06 9.69
N TYR A 101 7.14 0.11 10.28
CA TYR A 101 6.88 -0.24 11.66
C TYR A 101 5.73 -1.23 11.70
N ALA A 102 5.81 -2.25 12.54
CA ALA A 102 4.72 -3.18 12.72
C ALA A 102 4.73 -3.74 14.14
N ASP A 103 3.69 -3.43 14.91
CA ASP A 103 3.39 -4.08 16.18
C ASP A 103 2.00 -4.76 16.15
N HIS A 104 1.35 -4.89 17.30
CA HIS A 104 0.03 -5.54 17.42
C HIS A 104 -1.15 -4.56 17.29
N LEU A 105 -0.89 -3.26 17.27
CA LEU A 105 -1.91 -2.20 17.21
C LEU A 105 -1.76 -1.34 15.95
N LEU A 106 -0.53 -1.11 15.50
CA LEU A 106 -0.21 -0.17 14.44
C LEU A 106 0.84 -0.75 13.52
N GLN A 107 0.56 -0.67 12.23
CA GLN A 107 1.49 -1.01 11.18
C GLN A 107 1.58 0.14 10.19
N THR A 108 2.81 0.52 9.86
CA THR A 108 3.08 1.58 8.90
C THR A 108 4.13 1.13 7.90
N LEU A 109 3.95 1.56 6.65
CA LEU A 109 4.93 1.43 5.59
C LEU A 109 5.05 2.79 4.90
N THR A 110 6.27 3.33 4.85
CA THR A 110 6.56 4.56 4.13
C THR A 110 7.46 4.26 2.95
N CYS A 111 7.00 4.62 1.77
CA CYS A 111 7.74 4.51 0.52
C CYS A 111 7.89 5.88 -0.14
N GLU A 112 9.06 6.13 -0.70
CA GLU A 112 9.34 7.23 -1.60
C GLU A 112 9.23 6.72 -3.04
N LEU A 113 8.47 7.43 -3.85
CA LEU A 113 8.24 7.16 -5.26
C LEU A 113 8.73 8.36 -6.07
N LYS A 114 9.44 8.10 -7.16
CA LYS A 114 9.78 9.15 -8.14
C LYS A 114 8.99 8.94 -9.41
N THR A 115 8.22 9.94 -9.84
CA THR A 115 7.40 9.85 -11.05
C THR A 115 8.28 9.88 -12.31
N ILE A 116 7.67 9.61 -13.46
CA ILE A 116 8.30 9.84 -14.78
C ILE A 116 8.62 11.32 -15.06
N SER A 117 7.91 12.25 -14.41
CA SER A 117 8.16 13.70 -14.47
C SER A 117 9.22 14.18 -13.47
N ASP A 118 9.88 13.25 -12.77
CA ASP A 118 10.89 13.52 -11.74
C ASP A 118 10.35 14.15 -10.44
N ASP A 119 9.02 14.16 -10.24
CA ASP A 119 8.41 14.56 -8.98
C ASP A 119 8.61 13.48 -7.91
N THR A 120 8.86 13.89 -6.66
CA THR A 120 8.94 12.99 -5.51
C THR A 120 7.61 12.93 -4.77
N ILE A 121 7.15 11.71 -4.51
CA ILE A 121 5.91 11.41 -3.79
C ILE A 121 6.24 10.49 -2.63
N TYR A 122 5.71 10.81 -1.45
CA TYR A 122 5.73 9.89 -0.31
C TYR A 122 4.37 9.23 -0.15
N VAL A 123 4.37 7.90 -0.09
CA VAL A 123 3.18 7.08 0.19
C VAL A 123 3.37 6.46 1.57
N ILE A 124 2.45 6.79 2.47
CA ILE A 124 2.40 6.22 3.82
C ILE A 124 1.16 5.35 3.91
N ALA A 125 1.35 4.04 4.01
CA ALA A 125 0.30 3.09 4.34
C ALA A 125 0.24 2.93 5.86
N VAL A 126 -0.96 2.98 6.42
CA VAL A 126 -1.20 2.80 7.84
C VAL A 126 -2.36 1.82 8.01
N ASP A 127 -2.16 0.83 8.86
CA ASP A 127 -3.21 -0.02 9.40
C ASP A 127 -3.19 0.09 10.92
N ASN A 128 -4.37 0.18 11.52
CA ASN A 128 -4.55 0.27 12.96
C ASN A 128 -5.42 -0.91 13.38
N SER A 129 -4.78 -2.07 13.50
CA SER A 129 -5.44 -3.28 13.95
C SER A 129 -5.62 -3.22 15.47
N SER A 130 -6.77 -2.71 15.91
CA SER A 130 -7.18 -2.85 17.31
C SER A 130 -7.40 -4.33 17.63
N SER A 131 -6.34 -5.00 18.06
CA SER A 131 -6.35 -6.38 18.53
C SER A 131 -6.97 -6.47 19.93
N ALA A 132 -8.17 -5.93 20.15
CA ALA A 132 -9.04 -6.19 21.31
C ALA A 132 -10.34 -5.39 21.21
N ASP A 133 -11.37 -5.94 20.56
CA ASP A 133 -12.69 -6.15 21.17
C ASP A 133 -13.72 -6.54 20.11
N ASN A 134 -14.52 -7.56 20.44
CA ASN A 134 -15.51 -8.26 19.61
C ASN A 134 -16.72 -7.41 19.17
N THR A 135 -16.53 -6.14 18.83
CA THR A 135 -17.61 -5.24 18.40
C THR A 135 -17.43 -4.87 16.93
N ASN A 136 -17.79 -5.81 16.05
CA ASN A 136 -18.37 -5.71 14.69
C ASN A 136 -18.10 -4.53 13.72
N GLU A 137 -17.20 -3.58 13.99
CA GLU A 137 -16.90 -2.46 13.10
C GLU A 137 -15.39 -2.20 13.05
N HIS A 138 -14.64 -3.15 12.48
CA HIS A 138 -13.27 -2.92 12.04
C HIS A 138 -13.28 -1.96 10.85
N LEU A 139 -13.27 -0.67 11.15
CA LEU A 139 -12.87 0.37 10.21
C LEU A 139 -11.34 0.45 10.26
N GLY A 140 -10.67 -0.46 9.55
CA GLY A 140 -9.26 -0.29 9.20
C GLY A 140 -9.12 1.06 8.53
N THR A 141 -8.58 2.04 9.26
CA THR A 141 -8.48 3.41 8.77
C THR A 141 -7.20 3.49 7.97
N VAL A 142 -7.32 3.36 6.65
CA VAL A 142 -6.20 3.62 5.75
C VAL A 142 -5.99 5.13 5.69
N LEU A 143 -5.11 5.65 6.54
CA LEU A 143 -4.66 7.03 6.42
C LEU A 143 -3.58 7.08 5.34
N LEU A 144 -3.99 7.20 4.09
CA LEU A 144 -3.08 7.54 3.01
C LEU A 144 -2.77 9.04 3.07
N THR A 145 -1.54 9.39 3.43
CA THR A 145 -1.03 10.76 3.28
C THR A 145 -0.07 10.79 2.10
N ILE A 146 -0.40 11.54 1.06
CA ILE A 146 0.49 11.83 -0.07
C ILE A 146 1.09 13.21 0.17
N LEU A 147 2.38 13.26 0.51
CA LEU A 147 3.12 14.53 0.64
C LEU A 147 3.91 14.78 -0.64
N LYS A 148 3.61 15.88 -1.35
CA LYS A 148 4.43 16.38 -2.45
C LYS A 148 5.44 17.39 -1.89
N TYR A 149 6.73 17.14 -2.09
CA TYR A 149 7.76 18.18 -1.98
C TYR A 149 8.07 18.71 -3.39
N CYS A 150 7.49 19.85 -3.76
CA CYS A 150 7.97 20.61 -4.91
C CYS A 150 9.20 21.42 -4.47
N VAL A 151 10.40 20.91 -4.73
CA VAL A 151 11.58 21.78 -4.77
C VAL A 151 11.63 22.37 -6.18
N SER A 152 10.92 23.47 -6.40
CA SER A 152 11.17 24.33 -7.57
C SER A 152 12.51 25.03 -7.34
N ILE A 153 13.60 24.47 -7.87
CA ILE A 153 14.83 25.25 -8.04
C ILE A 153 14.60 26.11 -9.28
N ASP A 154 14.20 27.37 -9.07
CA ASP A 154 14.32 28.40 -10.09
C ASP A 154 15.80 28.56 -10.42
N VAL A 155 16.23 27.94 -11.53
CA VAL A 155 17.52 28.25 -12.12
C VAL A 155 17.27 29.36 -13.15
N SER A 156 17.21 30.60 -12.65
CA SER A 156 17.26 31.82 -13.47
C SER A 156 18.69 32.23 -13.77
#